data_AF-A0A1W0A1K9-F1
#
_entry.id   AF-A0A1W0A1K9-F1
#
_cell.length_a   1.000
_cell.length_b   1.000
_cell.length_c   1.000
_cell.angle_alpha   90.00
_cell.angle_beta   90.00
_cell.angle_gamma   90.00
#
_symmetry.space_group_name_H-M   'P 1'
#
loop_
_entity.id
_entity.type
_entity.pdbx_description
1 polymer ?
#
loop_
_entity_poly.entity_id
_entity_poly.type
_entity_poly.pdbx_seq_one_letter_code
_entity_poly.pdbx_strand_id
1 'polypeptide(L)'
;MVPLRYLLLAALVSADGDHQGPLQSVPSTFQYWTPYSTPLIIPEVIDMRDGGEYELVIGETSHSLGAQKHLFARNVDMDLVVDESACYPTCGVPVAVHVHGLENPPEYDDLPIDTFYNGDTYSAIYKNHQMPATKVYHDHTLGLSRLNMWAGLVGLYILTDPELEAKFNLDQLPDIPITLQDKNYC
;
A
#
# COMPACT_ATOMS: atom_id res chain seq x y z
N MET A 1 -29.20 5.34 -7.65
CA MET A 1 -27.76 5.31 -7.33
C MET A 1 -27.41 3.84 -7.18
N VAL A 2 -26.76 3.27 -8.18
CA VAL A 2 -26.38 1.84 -8.23
C VAL A 2 -25.13 1.68 -7.36
N PRO A 3 -24.97 0.58 -6.60
CA PRO A 3 -23.76 0.37 -5.81
C PRO A 3 -22.57 0.27 -6.76
N LEU A 4 -21.61 1.19 -6.59
CA LEU A 4 -20.33 1.15 -7.29
C LEU A 4 -19.57 -0.10 -6.86
N ARG A 5 -18.89 -0.68 -7.84
CA ARG A 5 -18.22 -1.97 -7.71
C ARG A 5 -16.71 -1.72 -7.71
N TYR A 6 -15.95 -2.35 -6.84
CA TYR A 6 -14.54 -1.99 -6.63
C TYR A 6 -13.57 -3.16 -6.77
N LEU A 7 -12.36 -2.82 -7.22
CA LEU A 7 -11.25 -3.72 -7.49
C LEU A 7 -10.03 -3.21 -6.72
N LEU A 8 -9.56 -3.96 -5.74
CA LEU A 8 -8.32 -3.65 -5.04
C LEU A 8 -7.17 -4.34 -5.78
N LEU A 9 -6.16 -3.58 -6.20
CA LEU A 9 -4.94 -4.12 -6.77
C LEU A 9 -3.83 -3.95 -5.74
N ALA A 10 -3.50 -5.07 -5.08
CA ALA A 10 -2.39 -5.12 -4.16
C ALA A 10 -1.09 -5.03 -4.97
N ALA A 11 -0.40 -3.89 -4.94
CA ALA A 11 0.99 -3.88 -5.38
C ALA A 11 1.79 -4.64 -4.32
N LEU A 12 2.69 -5.52 -4.78
CA LEU A 12 3.39 -6.52 -3.96
C LEU A 12 3.84 -5.96 -2.59
N VAL A 13 3.08 -6.28 -1.55
CA VAL A 13 3.65 -6.56 -0.23
C VAL A 13 4.25 -7.94 -0.39
N SER A 14 5.57 -8.05 -0.26
CA SER A 14 6.33 -9.30 -0.41
C SER A 14 5.55 -10.52 0.09
N ALA A 15 4.93 -11.26 -0.83
CA ALA A 15 4.23 -12.48 -0.53
C ALA A 15 5.24 -13.63 -0.62
N ASP A 16 5.87 -13.95 0.49
CA ASP A 16 6.13 -15.36 0.78
C ASP A 16 5.17 -15.73 1.91
N GLY A 17 4.27 -16.66 1.61
CA GLY A 17 3.21 -17.09 2.51
C GLY A 17 3.75 -17.61 3.85
N ASP A 18 2.90 -17.52 4.86
CA ASP A 18 3.00 -18.22 6.15
C ASP A 18 4.43 -18.53 6.62
N HIS A 19 5.20 -17.48 6.94
CA HIS A 19 6.50 -17.65 7.57
C HIS A 19 6.42 -17.30 9.06
N GLN A 20 6.00 -18.28 9.86
CA GLN A 20 6.36 -18.46 11.28
C GLN A 20 7.88 -18.77 11.45
N GLY A 21 8.75 -18.23 10.59
CA GLY A 21 10.20 -18.48 10.56
C GLY A 21 11.00 -17.18 10.54
N PRO A 22 12.32 -17.22 10.83
CA PRO A 22 13.15 -16.01 10.81
C PRO A 22 13.07 -15.35 9.43
N LEU A 23 12.82 -14.03 9.41
CA LEU A 23 12.73 -13.18 8.23
C LEU A 23 13.85 -13.54 7.24
N GLN A 24 13.51 -14.24 6.15
CA GLN A 24 14.49 -14.54 5.12
C GLN A 24 14.81 -13.24 4.39
N SER A 25 16.09 -12.97 4.20
CA SER A 25 16.53 -11.81 3.43
C SER A 25 15.99 -11.94 2.00
N VAL A 26 15.02 -11.11 1.64
CA VAL A 26 14.56 -11.00 0.25
C VAL A 26 15.78 -10.57 -0.58
N PRO A 27 16.19 -11.33 -1.60
CA PRO A 27 17.33 -10.94 -2.42
C PRO A 27 17.04 -9.58 -3.08
N SER A 28 18.09 -8.75 -3.21
CA SER A 28 18.02 -7.41 -3.80
C SER A 28 17.17 -7.40 -5.07
N THR A 29 16.04 -6.69 -5.04
CA THR A 29 15.08 -6.58 -6.15
C THR A 29 15.73 -6.08 -7.44
N PHE A 30 16.84 -5.36 -7.34
CA PHE A 30 17.61 -4.88 -8.48
C PHE A 30 18.33 -6.00 -9.26
N GLN A 31 18.60 -7.16 -8.65
CA GLN A 31 19.30 -8.26 -9.33
C GLN A 31 18.43 -9.01 -10.35
N TYR A 32 17.10 -8.89 -10.25
CA TYR A 32 16.15 -9.59 -11.12
C TYR A 32 15.57 -8.72 -12.24
N TRP A 33 15.92 -7.43 -12.26
CA TRP A 33 15.45 -6.51 -13.28
C TRP A 33 16.52 -6.27 -14.34
N THR A 34 16.18 -6.55 -15.60
CA THR A 34 16.97 -6.21 -16.77
C THR A 34 16.17 -5.23 -17.63
N PRO A 35 16.73 -4.06 -18.00
CA PRO A 35 16.03 -3.08 -18.79
C PRO A 35 15.39 -3.68 -20.05
N TYR A 36 14.13 -3.32 -20.30
CA TYR A 36 13.36 -3.68 -21.49
C TYR A 36 13.17 -5.19 -21.75
N SER A 37 13.54 -6.06 -20.82
CA SER A 37 13.44 -7.52 -20.98
C SER A 37 12.78 -8.23 -19.80
N THR A 38 12.86 -7.67 -18.60
CA THR A 38 12.02 -8.12 -17.49
C THR A 38 10.54 -7.81 -17.80
N PRO A 39 9.65 -8.82 -17.81
CA PRO A 39 8.22 -8.60 -18.02
C PRO A 39 7.63 -7.66 -16.97
N LEU A 40 6.64 -6.88 -17.36
CA LEU A 40 5.85 -6.11 -16.40
C LEU A 40 5.12 -7.08 -15.46
N ILE A 41 5.34 -6.91 -14.16
CA ILE A 41 4.58 -7.65 -13.15
C ILE A 41 3.20 -7.02 -13.04
N ILE A 42 2.17 -7.81 -13.34
CA ILE A 42 0.77 -7.42 -13.12
C ILE A 42 0.41 -7.86 -11.70
N PRO A 43 -0.01 -6.94 -10.82
CA PRO A 43 -0.36 -7.29 -9.46
C PRO A 43 -1.59 -8.21 -9.41
N GLU A 44 -1.69 -8.98 -8.34
CA GLU A 44 -2.91 -9.73 -8.07
C GLU A 44 -4.08 -8.77 -7.89
N VAL A 45 -5.21 -9.18 -8.45
CA VAL A 45 -6.45 -8.41 -8.45
C VAL A 45 -7.39 -9.03 -7.43
N ILE A 46 -7.68 -8.30 -6.37
CA ILE A 46 -8.69 -8.65 -5.37
C ILE A 46 -10.01 -7.99 -5.80
N ASP A 47 -10.87 -8.79 -6.43
CA ASP A 47 -12.17 -8.34 -6.93
C ASP A 47 -13.23 -8.36 -5.84
N MET A 48 -13.67 -7.17 -5.44
CA MET A 48 -14.70 -6.96 -4.43
C MET A 48 -15.95 -6.29 -4.99
N ARG A 49 -16.18 -6.43 -6.29
CA ARG A 49 -17.32 -5.84 -7.00
C ARG A 49 -18.68 -6.37 -6.53
N ASP A 50 -18.70 -7.54 -5.89
CA ASP A 50 -19.89 -8.13 -5.26
C ASP A 50 -20.01 -7.79 -3.76
N GLY A 51 -19.13 -6.93 -3.26
CA GLY A 51 -19.03 -6.55 -1.85
C GLY A 51 -18.31 -7.60 -1.01
N GLY A 52 -18.33 -7.41 0.31
CA GLY A 52 -17.68 -8.29 1.28
C GLY A 52 -16.64 -7.56 2.13
N GLU A 53 -15.73 -8.34 2.69
CA GLU A 53 -14.60 -7.88 3.48
C GLU A 53 -13.32 -8.49 2.92
N TYR A 54 -12.20 -7.79 3.08
CA TYR A 54 -10.88 -8.31 2.78
C TYR A 54 -9.97 -8.02 3.97
N GLU A 55 -9.03 -8.92 4.19
CA GLU A 55 -8.00 -8.76 5.20
C GLU A 55 -6.69 -8.36 4.51
N LEU A 56 -6.19 -7.16 4.85
CA LEU A 56 -4.86 -6.72 4.44
C LEU A 56 -3.88 -6.99 5.57
N VAL A 57 -3.04 -8.02 5.41
CA VAL A 57 -1.97 -8.32 6.35
C VAL A 57 -0.73 -7.51 5.98
N ILE A 58 -0.32 -6.60 6.86
CA ILE A 58 0.88 -5.78 6.66
C ILE A 58 2.06 -6.44 7.35
N GLY A 59 3.04 -6.86 6.55
CA GLY A 59 4.27 -7.47 7.03
C GLY A 59 5.39 -6.45 7.25
N GLU A 60 6.30 -6.76 8.17
CA GLU A 60 7.57 -6.05 8.33
C GLU A 60 8.67 -6.74 7.51
N THR A 61 9.54 -5.95 6.87
CA THR A 61 10.71 -6.49 6.16
C THR A 61 11.94 -5.64 6.42
N SER A 62 13.11 -6.29 6.48
CA SER A 62 14.39 -5.62 6.64
C SER A 62 15.06 -5.40 5.29
N HIS A 63 15.31 -4.14 4.95
CA HIS A 63 16.05 -3.77 3.74
C HIS A 63 17.53 -3.52 4.06
N SER A 64 18.42 -4.29 3.42
CA SER A 64 19.87 -4.13 3.56
C SER A 64 20.40 -3.04 2.63
N LEU A 65 20.37 -1.78 3.06
CA LEU A 65 20.83 -0.61 2.26
C LEU A 65 22.31 -0.26 2.45
N GLY A 66 23.14 -1.25 2.80
CA GLY A 66 24.55 -1.04 3.12
C GLY A 66 24.77 -0.22 4.41
N ALA A 67 26.01 0.15 4.69
CA ALA A 67 26.40 0.85 5.93
C ALA A 67 25.95 2.32 6.02
N GLN A 68 25.17 2.80 5.04
CA GLN A 68 24.73 4.21 4.97
C GLN A 68 23.26 4.32 5.39
N LYS A 69 22.95 5.34 6.20
CA LYS A 69 21.56 5.66 6.55
C LYS A 69 20.79 5.96 5.26
N HIS A 70 19.65 5.32 5.04
CA HIS A 70 18.81 5.54 3.86
C HIS A 70 18.60 7.05 3.63
N LEU A 71 18.67 7.50 2.36
CA LEU A 71 18.40 8.90 1.99
C LEU A 71 17.15 9.49 2.68
N PHE A 72 16.05 8.72 2.75
CA PHE A 72 14.80 9.11 3.39
C PHE A 72 14.82 9.03 4.92
N ALA A 73 15.80 8.35 5.51
CA ALA A 73 16.03 8.30 6.95
C ALA A 73 16.95 9.44 7.45
N ARG A 74 17.67 10.14 6.55
CA ARG A 74 18.60 11.22 6.95
C ARG A 74 17.90 12.39 7.65
N ASN A 75 16.69 12.72 7.20
CA ASN A 75 15.90 13.87 7.68
C ASN A 75 14.58 13.43 8.34
N VAL A 76 14.55 12.24 8.93
CA VAL A 76 13.46 11.89 9.85
C VAL A 76 13.68 12.71 11.12
N ASP A 77 12.78 13.64 11.35
CA ASP A 77 12.69 14.35 12.61
C ASP A 77 12.23 13.35 13.66
N MET A 78 13.13 13.00 14.57
CA MET A 78 12.82 12.02 15.58
C MET A 78 11.85 12.60 16.60
N ASP A 79 11.85 13.91 16.84
CA ASP A 79 11.03 14.60 17.84
C ASP A 79 9.54 14.56 17.48
N LEU A 80 9.21 14.61 16.18
CA LEU A 80 7.84 14.45 15.67
C LEU A 80 7.30 13.02 15.77
N VAL A 81 8.19 12.03 15.92
CA VAL A 81 7.84 10.60 15.95
C VAL A 81 7.74 10.08 17.41
N VAL A 82 8.20 10.85 18.42
CA VAL A 82 8.44 10.32 19.77
C VAL A 82 7.17 10.04 20.57
N ASP A 83 6.13 10.87 20.49
CA ASP A 83 4.99 10.67 21.41
C ASP A 83 4.11 9.50 20.97
N GLU A 84 3.67 9.47 19.71
CA GLU A 84 2.79 8.39 19.23
C GLU A 84 3.55 7.09 19.01
N SER A 85 4.84 7.14 18.63
CA SER A 85 5.67 5.95 18.34
C SER A 85 6.81 5.74 19.33
N ALA A 86 6.65 6.21 20.58
CA ALA A 86 7.64 6.07 21.66
C ALA A 86 8.06 4.61 21.93
N CYS A 87 7.16 3.66 21.64
CA CYS A 87 7.41 2.24 21.82
C CYS A 87 8.29 1.63 20.71
N TYR A 88 8.57 2.34 19.62
CA TYR A 88 9.43 1.85 18.55
C TYR A 88 10.87 1.64 19.05
N PRO A 89 11.54 0.51 18.73
CA PRO A 89 11.12 -0.55 17.81
C PRO A 89 10.35 -1.72 18.46
N THR A 90 10.07 -1.68 19.77
CA THR A 90 9.48 -2.81 20.50
C THR A 90 8.04 -3.14 20.10
N CYS A 91 7.28 -2.16 19.62
CA CYS A 91 5.93 -2.33 19.07
C CYS A 91 5.91 -2.50 17.54
N GLY A 92 7.07 -2.65 16.90
CA GLY A 92 7.19 -2.68 15.43
C GLY A 92 7.12 -1.29 14.78
N VAL A 93 7.22 -1.26 13.45
CA VAL A 93 7.14 -0.04 12.66
C VAL A 93 5.68 0.46 12.64
N PRO A 94 5.40 1.72 13.04
CA PRO A 94 4.05 2.28 12.96
C PRO A 94 3.58 2.39 11.50
N VAL A 95 2.30 2.12 11.28
CA VAL A 95 1.65 2.18 9.97
C VAL A 95 0.30 2.88 10.07
N ALA A 96 -0.08 3.64 9.04
CA ALA A 96 -1.42 4.20 8.85
C ALA A 96 -1.77 4.11 7.35
N VAL A 97 -2.89 3.50 6.98
CA VAL A 97 -3.20 3.22 5.55
C VAL A 97 -4.23 4.20 5.02
N HIS A 98 -3.77 5.23 4.34
CA HIS A 98 -4.64 6.22 3.71
C HIS A 98 -5.00 5.80 2.27
N VAL A 99 -6.28 5.87 1.91
CA VAL A 99 -6.72 5.68 0.51
C VAL A 99 -6.90 7.04 -0.16
N HIS A 100 -5.82 7.53 -0.77
CA HIS A 100 -5.77 8.81 -1.45
C HIS A 100 -6.81 8.94 -2.56
N GLY A 101 -7.68 9.94 -2.40
CA GLY A 101 -8.80 10.21 -3.29
C GLY A 101 -10.07 9.43 -2.95
N LEU A 102 -10.11 8.67 -1.85
CA LEU A 102 -11.32 8.04 -1.37
C LEU A 102 -12.13 9.02 -0.50
N GLU A 103 -13.46 9.04 -0.66
CA GLU A 103 -14.37 9.88 0.11
C GLU A 103 -14.79 9.09 1.35
N ASN A 104 -13.96 9.16 2.40
CA ASN A 104 -14.17 8.45 3.64
C ASN A 104 -14.55 9.39 4.79
N PRO A 105 -15.29 8.91 5.80
CA PRO A 105 -15.35 9.57 7.09
C PRO A 105 -13.93 9.73 7.69
N PRO A 106 -13.66 10.79 8.47
CA PRO A 106 -12.34 11.01 9.07
C PRO A 106 -11.82 9.83 9.90
N GLU A 107 -12.71 9.06 10.54
CA GLU A 107 -12.34 7.87 11.32
C GLU A 107 -11.75 6.71 10.48
N TYR A 108 -11.93 6.76 9.15
CA TYR A 108 -11.43 5.79 8.17
C TYR A 108 -10.53 6.45 7.11
N ASP A 109 -10.02 7.65 7.40
CA ASP A 109 -9.07 8.36 6.55
C ASP A 109 -7.61 8.10 6.95
N ASP A 110 -7.41 7.45 8.10
CA ASP A 110 -6.12 7.05 8.66
C ASP A 110 -5.16 8.24 8.81
N LEU A 111 -5.52 9.14 9.73
CA LEU A 111 -4.73 10.34 10.05
C LEU A 111 -3.30 9.96 10.44
N PRO A 112 -2.30 10.83 10.21
CA PRO A 112 -0.90 10.51 10.49
C PRO A 112 -0.55 10.03 11.90
N ILE A 113 -1.40 10.36 12.88
CA ILE A 113 -1.24 10.01 14.30
C ILE A 113 -2.03 8.77 14.72
N ASP A 114 -3.00 8.35 13.91
CA ASP A 114 -3.85 7.18 14.19
C ASP A 114 -3.17 5.91 13.65
N THR A 115 -1.97 5.66 14.16
CA THR A 115 -1.12 4.56 13.68
C THR A 115 -1.40 3.28 14.43
N PHE A 116 -1.29 2.16 13.73
CA PHE A 116 -1.34 0.82 14.30
C PHE A 116 0.03 0.14 14.24
N TYR A 117 0.22 -0.80 15.16
CA TYR A 117 1.49 -1.45 15.48
C TYR A 117 1.45 -2.95 15.22
N ASN A 118 2.58 -3.64 15.46
CA ASN A 118 2.65 -5.08 15.31
C ASN A 118 1.67 -5.78 16.27
N GLY A 119 0.77 -6.59 15.70
CA GLY A 119 -0.28 -7.31 16.42
C GLY A 119 -1.60 -6.55 16.55
N ASP A 120 -1.65 -5.27 16.16
CA ASP A 120 -2.90 -4.52 16.12
C ASP A 120 -3.77 -4.99 14.94
N THR A 121 -5.08 -4.84 15.11
CA THR A 121 -6.07 -5.06 14.06
C THR A 121 -6.93 -3.83 13.94
N TYR A 122 -7.09 -3.35 12.71
CA TYR A 122 -7.91 -2.20 12.39
C TYR A 122 -8.96 -2.59 11.34
N SER A 123 -10.15 -2.03 11.44
CA SER A 123 -11.25 -2.29 10.50
C SER A 123 -11.85 -0.96 10.04
N ALA A 124 -11.78 -0.73 8.73
CA ALA A 124 -12.37 0.43 8.07
C ALA A 124 -13.58 0.02 7.22
N ILE A 125 -14.56 0.92 7.13
CA ILE A 125 -15.75 0.72 6.28
C ILE A 125 -15.76 1.80 5.19
N TYR A 126 -15.46 1.39 3.96
CA TYR A 126 -15.45 2.27 2.80
C TYR A 126 -16.79 2.21 2.07
N LYS A 127 -17.47 3.37 1.98
CA LYS A 127 -18.79 3.46 1.35
C LYS A 127 -18.73 3.38 -0.17
N ASN A 128 -17.64 3.86 -0.77
CA ASN A 128 -17.42 3.81 -2.22
C ASN A 128 -18.55 4.46 -3.06
N HIS A 129 -19.21 5.51 -2.57
CA HIS A 129 -20.37 6.13 -3.26
C HIS A 129 -20.01 7.25 -4.26
N GLN A 130 -18.72 7.51 -4.47
CA GLN A 130 -18.24 8.56 -5.37
C GLN A 130 -18.04 8.05 -6.80
N MET A 131 -17.76 8.96 -7.75
CA MET A 131 -17.49 8.58 -9.15
C MET A 131 -16.36 7.54 -9.30
N PRO A 132 -16.42 6.65 -10.31
CA PRO A 132 -15.35 5.70 -10.59
C PRO A 132 -14.03 6.42 -10.88
N ALA A 133 -12.95 5.91 -10.30
CA ALA A 133 -11.61 6.49 -10.39
C ALA A 133 -10.56 5.49 -9.90
N THR A 134 -9.33 5.64 -10.39
CA THR A 134 -8.14 4.98 -9.81
C THR A 134 -7.68 5.75 -8.59
N LYS A 135 -7.47 5.05 -7.48
CA LYS A 135 -7.04 5.61 -6.19
C LYS A 135 -5.75 4.97 -5.68
N VAL A 136 -5.12 5.74 -4.81
CA VAL A 136 -3.87 5.56 -4.09
C VAL A 136 -3.93 4.97 -2.67
N TYR A 137 -3.89 3.67 -2.36
CA TYR A 137 -3.69 3.32 -0.94
C TYR A 137 -2.20 3.36 -0.61
N HIS A 138 -1.81 4.05 0.46
CA HIS A 138 -0.41 4.18 0.86
C HIS A 138 -0.25 4.50 2.35
N ASP A 139 0.96 4.33 2.86
CA ASP A 139 1.27 4.74 4.23
C ASP A 139 1.12 6.26 4.44
N HIS A 140 0.57 6.65 5.58
CA HIS A 140 0.36 8.05 5.98
C HIS A 140 0.92 8.37 7.36
N THR A 141 1.75 7.49 7.93
CA THR A 141 2.31 7.64 9.28
C THR A 141 3.18 8.89 9.42
N LEU A 142 2.96 9.65 10.49
CA LEU A 142 3.69 10.87 10.79
C LEU A 142 5.21 10.64 10.75
N GLY A 143 5.90 11.38 9.88
CA GLY A 143 7.37 11.33 9.76
C GLY A 143 7.96 10.11 9.05
N LEU A 144 7.17 9.04 8.83
CA LEU A 144 7.64 7.75 8.30
C LEU A 144 7.02 7.35 6.95
N SER A 145 6.00 8.05 6.44
CA SER A 145 5.33 7.70 5.17
C SER A 145 6.29 7.42 4.01
N ARG A 146 7.31 8.27 3.83
CA ARG A 146 8.32 8.08 2.77
C ARG A 146 9.10 6.76 2.89
N LEU A 147 9.36 6.30 4.11
CA LEU A 147 10.10 5.06 4.37
C LEU A 147 9.18 3.85 4.19
N ASN A 148 7.97 3.90 4.74
CA ASN A 148 6.98 2.82 4.61
C ASN A 148 6.55 2.63 3.15
N MET A 149 6.27 3.71 2.41
CA MET A 149 5.98 3.66 0.98
C MET A 149 7.16 3.15 0.15
N TRP A 150 8.40 3.58 0.49
CA TRP A 150 9.59 3.08 -0.19
C TRP A 150 9.79 1.57 0.06
N ALA A 151 9.51 1.10 1.28
CA ALA A 151 9.56 -0.30 1.66
C ALA A 151 8.48 -1.16 0.99
N GLY A 152 7.46 -0.54 0.39
CA GLY A 152 6.47 -1.22 -0.44
C GLY A 152 5.01 -0.95 -0.07
N LEU A 153 4.74 -0.15 0.97
CA LEU A 153 3.36 0.13 1.39
C LEU A 153 2.68 1.19 0.51
N VAL A 154 2.37 0.78 -0.71
CA VAL A 154 1.59 1.53 -1.70
C VAL A 154 0.89 0.52 -2.60
N GLY A 155 -0.34 0.80 -3.02
CA GLY A 155 -1.04 -0.01 -4.02
C GLY A 155 -2.27 0.71 -4.57
N LEU A 156 -2.93 0.09 -5.53
CA LEU A 156 -4.04 0.72 -6.24
C LEU A 156 -5.37 0.27 -5.67
N TYR A 157 -6.30 1.22 -5.58
CA TYR A 157 -7.68 0.98 -5.21
C TYR A 157 -8.57 1.54 -6.33
N ILE A 158 -9.20 0.68 -7.12
CA ILE A 158 -9.91 1.09 -8.33
C ILE A 158 -11.42 1.01 -8.09
N LEU A 159 -12.09 2.15 -8.17
CA LEU A 159 -13.55 2.20 -8.21
C LEU A 159 -14.03 2.13 -9.66
N THR A 160 -14.95 1.21 -9.93
CA THR A 160 -15.54 0.99 -11.26
C THR A 160 -17.05 1.17 -11.25
N ASP A 161 -17.59 1.54 -12.40
CA ASP A 161 -19.03 1.62 -12.64
C ASP A 161 -19.35 0.80 -13.90
N PRO A 162 -19.89 -0.42 -13.77
CA PRO A 162 -20.17 -1.28 -14.92
C PRO A 162 -21.10 -0.63 -15.96
N GLU A 163 -22.04 0.22 -15.54
CA GLU A 163 -22.95 0.89 -16.47
C GLU A 163 -22.20 1.96 -17.28
N LEU A 164 -21.29 2.69 -16.64
CA LEU A 164 -20.46 3.70 -17.30
C LEU A 164 -19.42 3.06 -18.22
N GLU A 165 -18.76 2.00 -17.76
CA GLU A 165 -17.78 1.22 -18.54
C GLU A 165 -18.44 0.67 -19.81
N ALA A 166 -19.60 0.02 -19.69
CA ALA A 166 -20.34 -0.52 -20.82
C ALA A 166 -20.84 0.58 -21.78
N LYS A 167 -21.30 1.73 -21.24
CA LYS A 167 -21.76 2.88 -22.05
C LYS A 167 -20.67 3.39 -22.99
N PHE A 168 -19.41 3.32 -22.58
CA PHE A 168 -18.26 3.78 -23.37
C PHE A 168 -17.47 2.63 -24.03
N ASN A 169 -17.96 1.38 -23.93
CA ASN A 169 -17.29 0.16 -24.40
C ASN A 169 -15.87 -0.01 -23.83
N LEU A 170 -15.66 0.45 -22.59
CA LEU A 170 -14.37 0.32 -21.89
C LEU A 170 -14.19 -1.08 -21.29
N ASP A 171 -15.30 -1.77 -21.00
CA ASP A 171 -15.37 -3.14 -20.51
C ASP A 171 -14.79 -4.20 -21.46
N GLN A 172 -14.53 -3.81 -22.71
CA GLN A 172 -13.97 -4.66 -23.76
C GLN A 172 -12.49 -4.36 -24.03
N LEU A 173 -11.91 -3.35 -23.38
CA LEU A 173 -10.53 -2.95 -23.57
C LEU A 173 -9.61 -3.59 -22.53
N PRO A 174 -8.33 -3.84 -22.87
CA PRO A 174 -7.33 -4.16 -21.86
C PRO A 174 -7.17 -3.00 -20.87
N ASP A 175 -7.34 -3.28 -19.59
CA ASP A 175 -7.06 -2.35 -18.50
C ASP A 175 -5.76 -2.77 -17.80
N ILE A 176 -4.74 -1.92 -17.88
CA ILE A 176 -3.39 -2.21 -17.37
C ILE A 176 -3.02 -1.15 -16.33
N PRO A 177 -3.01 -1.51 -15.03
CA PRO A 177 -2.57 -0.60 -13.99
C PRO A 177 -1.07 -0.38 -14.06
N ILE A 178 -0.64 0.88 -14.00
CA ILE A 178 0.78 1.27 -14.00
C ILE A 178 1.06 2.14 -12.78
N THR A 179 1.88 1.63 -11.87
CA THR A 179 2.45 2.40 -10.76
C THR A 179 3.93 2.67 -11.05
N LEU A 180 4.34 3.92 -10.94
CA LEU A 180 5.72 4.34 -11.15
C LEU A 180 6.35 4.67 -9.80
N GLN A 181 7.50 4.06 -9.52
CA GLN A 181 8.32 4.38 -8.36
C GLN A 181 9.78 4.51 -8.80
N ASP A 182 10.46 5.55 -8.32
CA ASP A 182 11.91 5.62 -8.36
C ASP A 182 12.47 5.09 -7.04
N LYS A 183 13.42 4.16 -7.14
CA LYS A 183 14.12 3.61 -5.97
C LYS A 183 15.61 3.62 -6.27
N ASN A 184 16.40 4.04 -5.27
CA ASN A 184 17.84 3.93 -5.33
C ASN A 184 18.28 2.72 -4.50
N TYR A 185 19.03 1.82 -5.13
CA TYR A 185 19.63 0.64 -4.50
C TYR A 185 21.15 0.89 -4.48
N CYS A 186 21.65 1.40 -3.35
CA CYS A 186 23.08 1.62 -3.11
C CYS A 186 23.68 0.50 -2.26
#